data_AF-A0A9W9QF28-F1
#
_entry.id   AF-A0A9W9QF28-F1
#
_cell.length_a   1.000
_cell.length_b   1.000
_cell.length_c   1.000
_cell.angle_alpha   90.00
_cell.angle_beta   90.00
_cell.angle_gamma   90.00
#
_symmetry.space_group_name_H-M   'P 1'
#
loop_
_entity.id
_entity.type
_entity.pdbx_description
1 polymer ?
#
loop_
_entity_poly.entity_id
_entity_poly.type
_entity_poly.pdbx_seq_one_letter_code
_entity_poly.pdbx_strand_id
1 'polypeptide(L)'
;MVFLIWAFAILTVGAVNADLGQPHPLALASSFTNIYHQLDSIHLGNCSLANATLPLSATKTPLPAPSTNLTLKYVALGRGTQNYTCPSNSSSDPESKIKPEATGAVATLFDASCLAAASESLLHEVPVLISTTPLGSLAFMAALVAQGTRSTNLIIGEHYFNGQGDPVFDLSLSGPDSWIATTKKAAVPAPNSTLGTPIDVPWLKLGYKKGHNLEEVYRVVTSLGDPPSTCAGQNATILVPYAAEYWFYG
;
A
#
# COMPACT_ATOMS: atom_id res chain seq x y z
N MET A 1 10.19 -5.64 26.94
CA MET A 1 10.87 -6.89 26.54
C MET A 1 10.43 -7.96 27.51
N VAL A 2 9.97 -9.12 27.01
CA VAL A 2 9.30 -10.22 27.73
C VAL A 2 7.82 -9.95 28.04
N PHE A 3 6.92 -10.12 27.07
CA PHE A 3 5.48 -10.48 27.26
C PHE A 3 4.80 -10.62 25.87
N LEU A 4 5.33 -11.48 24.99
CA LEU A 4 4.69 -11.80 23.70
C LEU A 4 5.23 -13.12 23.13
N ILE A 5 5.07 -14.22 23.89
CA ILE A 5 5.33 -15.60 23.41
C ILE A 5 4.15 -16.54 23.73
N TRP A 6 3.07 -16.06 24.35
CA TRP A 6 1.97 -16.93 24.81
C TRP A 6 0.68 -16.77 24.00
N ALA A 7 0.75 -16.90 22.67
CA ALA A 7 -0.45 -16.98 21.84
C ALA A 7 -0.24 -17.85 20.59
N PHE A 8 0.27 -19.07 20.77
CA PHE A 8 0.10 -20.17 19.81
C PHE A 8 -0.01 -21.49 20.57
N ALA A 9 -1.03 -21.58 21.41
CA ALA A 9 -1.45 -22.83 22.01
C ALA A 9 -2.97 -22.78 22.14
N ILE A 10 -3.67 -23.49 21.26
CA ILE A 10 -4.94 -24.22 21.46
C ILE A 10 -5.51 -24.57 20.07
N LEU A 11 -6.02 -25.82 19.95
CA LEU A 11 -6.51 -26.57 18.79
C LEU A 11 -5.40 -27.46 18.18
N THR A 12 -5.21 -28.71 18.59
CA THR A 12 -6.20 -29.75 18.93
C THR A 12 -5.64 -30.72 19.97
N VAL A 13 -6.36 -30.94 21.06
CA VAL A 13 -6.12 -32.06 22.00
C VAL A 13 -6.78 -33.31 21.41
N GLY A 14 -6.00 -34.08 20.65
CA GLY A 14 -6.24 -35.51 20.45
C GLY A 14 -5.08 -36.22 21.15
N ALA A 15 -5.39 -37.10 22.10
CA ALA A 15 -4.39 -37.79 22.92
C ALA A 15 -3.40 -38.56 22.03
N VAL A 16 -2.16 -38.08 21.94
CA VAL A 16 -1.03 -38.84 21.42
C VAL A 16 -0.10 -39.07 22.60
N ASN A 17 0.10 -40.35 22.94
CA ASN A 17 1.10 -40.75 23.92
C ASN A 17 2.44 -40.11 23.58
N ALA A 18 3.03 -39.45 24.57
CA ALA A 18 4.37 -38.92 24.49
C ALA A 18 5.38 -40.07 24.43
N ASP A 19 5.81 -40.41 23.23
CA ASP A 19 7.18 -40.88 23.02
C ASP A 19 7.91 -39.75 22.29
N LEU A 20 8.52 -38.85 23.07
CA LEU A 20 9.36 -37.76 22.54
C LEU A 20 10.72 -38.31 22.09
N GLY A 21 10.68 -39.28 21.17
CA GLY A 21 11.84 -39.58 20.34
C GLY A 21 12.13 -38.35 19.49
N GLN A 22 13.38 -37.87 19.48
CA GLN A 22 13.80 -36.84 18.52
C GLN A 22 13.34 -37.26 17.12
N PRO A 23 12.66 -36.39 16.35
CA PRO A 23 12.20 -36.77 15.02
C PRO A 23 13.42 -37.23 14.24
N HIS A 24 13.36 -38.46 13.73
CA HIS A 24 14.45 -39.03 12.95
C HIS A 24 14.81 -38.03 11.84
N PRO A 25 16.10 -37.75 11.58
CA PRO A 25 16.51 -36.69 10.65
C PRO A 25 15.79 -36.72 9.29
N LEU A 26 15.44 -37.92 8.80
CA LEU A 26 14.67 -38.15 7.58
C LEU A 26 13.21 -37.66 7.67
N ALA A 27 12.53 -37.83 8.81
CA ALA A 27 11.17 -37.33 9.01
C ALA A 27 11.14 -35.81 9.00
N LEU A 28 12.13 -35.18 9.64
CA LEU A 28 12.29 -33.74 9.63
C LEU A 28 12.58 -33.21 8.22
N ALA A 29 13.50 -33.85 7.48
CA ALA A 29 13.80 -33.50 6.09
C ALA A 29 12.57 -33.65 5.17
N SER A 30 11.77 -34.69 5.35
CA SER A 30 10.52 -34.91 4.60
C SER A 30 9.50 -33.78 4.87
N SER A 31 9.30 -33.41 6.14
CA SER A 31 8.42 -32.30 6.49
C SER A 31 8.87 -30.99 5.86
N PHE A 32 10.17 -30.66 5.91
CA PHE A 32 10.69 -29.45 5.25
C PHE A 32 10.52 -29.49 3.74
N THR A 33 10.71 -30.65 3.10
CA THR A 33 10.51 -30.82 1.66
C THR A 33 9.04 -30.61 1.28
N ASN A 34 8.10 -31.15 2.07
CA ASN A 34 6.67 -30.93 1.85
C ASN A 34 6.27 -29.45 2.02
N ILE A 35 6.78 -28.79 3.05
CA ILE A 35 6.54 -27.35 3.26
C ILE A 35 7.08 -26.56 2.07
N TYR A 36 8.30 -26.84 1.63
CA TYR A 36 8.90 -26.19 0.47
C TYR A 36 8.03 -26.35 -0.80
N HIS A 37 7.56 -27.56 -1.09
CA HIS A 37 6.67 -27.79 -2.23
C HIS A 37 5.33 -27.05 -2.11
N GLN A 38 4.76 -26.98 -0.91
CA GLN A 38 3.53 -26.21 -0.69
C GLN A 38 3.77 -24.72 -0.91
N LEU A 39 4.88 -24.18 -0.42
CA LEU A 39 5.20 -22.77 -0.60
C LEU A 39 5.55 -22.42 -2.07
N ASP A 40 6.20 -23.31 -2.81
CA ASP A 40 6.46 -23.14 -4.25
C ASP A 40 5.15 -23.15 -5.09
N SER A 41 4.05 -23.67 -4.54
CA SER A 41 2.74 -23.56 -5.19
C SER A 41 2.04 -22.21 -4.96
N ILE A 42 2.55 -21.38 -4.05
CA ILE A 42 1.98 -20.07 -3.72
C ILE A 42 2.61 -18.98 -4.60
N HIS A 43 1.76 -18.19 -5.25
CA HIS A 43 2.15 -17.07 -6.09
C HIS A 43 1.35 -15.82 -5.70
N LEU A 44 2.05 -14.76 -5.29
CA LEU A 44 1.45 -13.58 -4.64
C LEU A 44 1.73 -12.25 -5.35
N GLY A 45 2.41 -12.26 -6.50
CA GLY A 45 2.62 -11.08 -7.33
C GLY A 45 2.56 -11.43 -8.81
N ASN A 46 2.48 -10.44 -9.69
CA ASN A 46 2.36 -10.59 -11.15
C ASN A 46 1.20 -11.49 -11.62
N CYS A 47 0.08 -11.47 -10.90
CA CYS A 47 -1.14 -12.16 -11.33
C CYS A 47 -1.85 -11.41 -12.46
N SER A 48 -2.65 -12.13 -13.26
CA SER A 48 -3.46 -11.53 -14.32
C SER A 48 -4.51 -10.58 -13.75
N LEU A 49 -4.58 -9.36 -14.29
CA LEU A 49 -5.50 -8.30 -13.87
C LEU A 49 -6.79 -8.25 -14.71
N ALA A 50 -7.06 -9.28 -15.53
CA ALA A 50 -8.19 -9.27 -16.46
C ALA A 50 -9.57 -9.09 -15.79
N ASN A 51 -9.69 -9.50 -14.53
CA ASN A 51 -10.94 -9.42 -13.75
C ASN A 51 -10.92 -8.30 -12.71
N ALA A 52 -9.84 -7.51 -12.62
CA ALA A 52 -9.71 -6.46 -11.61
C ALA A 52 -10.42 -5.18 -12.08
N THR A 53 -11.25 -4.61 -11.21
CA THR A 53 -12.08 -3.45 -11.50
C THR A 53 -11.74 -2.30 -10.56
N LEU A 54 -11.51 -1.12 -11.13
CA LEU A 54 -11.30 0.11 -10.35
C LEU A 54 -12.61 0.51 -9.63
N PRO A 55 -12.63 0.73 -8.30
CA PRO A 55 -13.85 0.94 -7.53
C PRO A 55 -14.42 2.37 -7.64
N LEU A 56 -14.66 2.86 -8.86
CA LEU A 56 -15.12 4.24 -9.12
C LEU A 56 -16.45 4.59 -8.43
N SER A 57 -17.34 3.61 -8.29
CA SER A 57 -18.70 3.77 -7.73
C SER A 57 -18.74 3.86 -6.20
N ALA A 58 -17.61 3.68 -5.51
CA ALA A 58 -17.56 3.72 -4.05
C ALA A 58 -17.67 5.15 -3.47
N THR A 59 -17.54 6.18 -4.30
CA THR A 59 -17.62 7.59 -3.90
C THR A 59 -18.95 8.22 -4.34
N LYS A 60 -19.41 9.25 -3.60
CA LYS A 60 -20.65 9.99 -3.96
C LYS A 60 -20.57 10.63 -5.34
N THR A 61 -19.40 11.14 -5.70
CA THR A 61 -19.09 11.65 -7.03
C THR A 61 -17.93 10.81 -7.55
N PRO A 62 -18.13 10.00 -8.60
CA PRO A 62 -17.07 9.12 -9.09
C PRO A 62 -15.94 9.93 -9.72
N LEU A 63 -14.71 9.39 -9.62
CA LEU A 63 -13.60 9.86 -10.46
C LEU A 63 -13.91 9.58 -11.95
N PRO A 64 -13.37 10.37 -12.89
CA PRO A 64 -13.46 10.05 -14.30
C PRO A 64 -12.89 8.67 -14.60
N ALA A 65 -13.57 7.89 -15.44
CA ALA A 65 -13.09 6.58 -15.88
C ALA A 65 -11.71 6.67 -16.59
N PRO A 66 -10.96 5.56 -16.66
CA PRO A 66 -9.73 5.50 -17.44
C PRO A 66 -9.98 5.92 -18.89
N SER A 67 -8.99 6.59 -19.49
CA SER A 67 -9.07 6.99 -20.89
C SER A 67 -9.24 5.77 -21.82
N THR A 68 -9.93 5.95 -22.95
CA THR A 68 -10.19 4.86 -23.89
C THR A 68 -8.88 4.33 -24.47
N ASN A 69 -8.81 3.02 -24.72
CA ASN A 69 -7.63 2.28 -25.21
C ASN A 69 -6.48 2.10 -24.22
N LEU A 70 -6.66 2.50 -22.95
CA LEU A 70 -5.70 2.14 -21.91
C LEU A 70 -6.03 0.78 -21.29
N THR A 71 -4.99 0.05 -20.91
CA THR A 71 -5.09 -1.25 -20.24
C THR A 71 -4.54 -1.15 -18.82
N LEU A 72 -5.15 -1.87 -17.89
CA LEU A 72 -4.64 -1.97 -16.52
C LEU A 72 -3.34 -2.79 -16.53
N LYS A 73 -2.24 -2.16 -16.12
CA LYS A 73 -0.89 -2.76 -16.09
C LYS A 73 -0.50 -3.25 -14.71
N TYR A 74 -0.81 -2.46 -13.68
CA TYR A 74 -0.42 -2.76 -12.31
C TYR A 74 -1.52 -2.35 -11.33
N VAL A 75 -1.64 -3.13 -10.25
CA VAL A 75 -2.35 -2.75 -9.03
C VAL A 75 -1.36 -2.89 -7.88
N ALA A 76 -1.21 -1.83 -7.09
CA ALA A 76 -0.27 -1.79 -5.99
C ALA A 76 -0.90 -1.25 -4.71
N LEU A 77 -0.45 -1.74 -3.57
CA LEU A 77 -0.68 -1.11 -2.27
C LEU A 77 0.50 -0.19 -1.99
N GLY A 78 0.24 1.10 -1.81
CA GLY A 78 1.25 2.05 -1.37
C GLY A 78 1.17 2.28 0.13
N ARG A 79 2.31 2.21 0.82
CA ARG A 79 2.44 2.65 2.21
C ARG A 79 3.54 3.68 2.33
N GLY A 80 3.25 4.78 3.01
CA GLY A 80 4.17 5.91 3.02
C GLY A 80 3.78 7.04 3.95
N THR A 81 4.20 8.25 3.61
CA THR A 81 3.79 9.49 4.29
C THR A 81 3.30 10.53 3.30
N GLN A 82 2.30 11.31 3.72
CA GLN A 82 1.98 12.61 3.15
C GLN A 82 2.78 13.66 3.92
N ASN A 83 3.35 14.61 3.18
CA ASN A 83 4.27 15.58 3.73
C ASN A 83 3.67 16.98 3.63
N TYR A 84 3.61 17.68 4.75
CA TYR A 84 3.06 19.03 4.85
C TYR A 84 4.01 19.97 5.56
N THR A 85 3.83 21.26 5.33
CA THR A 85 4.56 22.32 6.02
C THR A 85 3.64 23.35 6.64
N CYS A 86 4.11 23.91 7.74
CA CYS A 86 3.52 25.03 8.44
C CYS A 86 4.53 26.19 8.51
N PRO A 87 4.11 27.44 8.28
CA PRO A 87 4.95 28.60 8.53
C PRO A 87 5.43 28.63 9.99
N SER A 88 6.71 28.93 10.22
CA SER A 88 7.31 28.82 11.57
C SER A 88 6.62 29.69 12.63
N ASN A 89 6.11 30.87 12.24
CA ASN A 89 5.34 31.75 13.13
C ASN A 89 3.98 31.16 13.54
N SER A 90 3.39 30.32 12.67
CA SER A 90 2.09 29.70 12.88
C SER A 90 2.17 28.45 13.77
N SER A 91 3.32 27.78 13.78
CA SER A 91 3.60 26.61 14.61
C SER A 91 3.61 26.92 16.11
N SER A 92 4.21 28.06 16.47
CA SER A 92 4.32 28.52 17.87
C SER A 92 3.10 29.27 18.38
N ASP A 93 2.15 29.60 17.50
CA ASP A 93 0.93 30.32 17.84
C ASP A 93 -0.22 29.32 18.12
N PRO A 94 -0.67 29.19 19.39
CA PRO A 94 -1.74 28.26 19.75
C PRO A 94 -3.11 28.65 19.18
N GLU A 95 -3.28 29.87 18.67
CA GLU A 95 -4.53 30.35 18.05
C GLU A 95 -4.49 30.34 16.51
N SER A 96 -3.39 29.85 15.92
CA SER A 96 -3.20 29.83 14.48
C SER A 96 -4.30 29.06 13.75
N LYS A 97 -4.90 29.72 12.75
CA LYS A 97 -5.91 29.14 11.84
C LYS A 97 -5.33 28.77 10.47
N ILE A 98 -4.02 28.89 10.30
CA ILE A 98 -3.33 28.56 9.05
C ILE A 98 -3.40 27.05 8.87
N LYS A 99 -3.79 26.58 7.68
CA LYS A 99 -3.84 25.15 7.35
C LYS A 99 -2.46 24.68 6.88
N PRO A 100 -2.04 23.45 7.20
CA PRO A 100 -0.82 22.88 6.63
C PRO A 100 -0.89 22.79 5.11
N GLU A 101 0.21 23.13 4.45
CA GLU A 101 0.33 23.08 2.99
C GLU A 101 0.99 21.78 2.55
N ALA A 102 0.42 21.09 1.56
CA ALA A 102 0.99 19.85 1.03
C ALA A 102 2.26 20.14 0.22
N THR A 103 3.35 19.46 0.57
CA THR A 103 4.66 19.60 -0.10
C THR A 103 5.07 18.37 -0.91
N GLY A 104 4.42 17.23 -0.67
CA GLY A 104 4.63 16.02 -1.45
C GLY A 104 4.21 14.76 -0.69
N ALA A 105 4.59 13.61 -1.21
CA ALA A 105 4.41 12.32 -0.58
C ALA A 105 5.54 11.38 -0.97
N VAL A 106 5.78 10.38 -0.15
CA VAL A 106 6.65 9.25 -0.45
C VAL A 106 5.94 7.95 -0.08
N ALA A 107 6.07 6.90 -0.88
CA ALA A 107 5.54 5.58 -0.53
C ALA A 107 6.33 4.45 -1.21
N THR A 108 6.39 3.30 -0.55
CA THR A 108 6.80 2.04 -1.17
C THR A 108 5.57 1.37 -1.76
N LEU A 109 5.70 0.82 -2.97
CA LEU A 109 4.62 0.19 -3.72
C LEU A 109 4.80 -1.33 -3.68
N PHE A 110 3.81 -2.01 -3.11
CA PHE A 110 3.75 -3.46 -2.99
C PHE A 110 2.81 -4.02 -4.06
N ASP A 111 3.21 -5.09 -4.74
CA ASP A 111 2.36 -5.76 -5.72
C ASP A 111 1.07 -6.25 -5.05
N ALA A 112 -0.07 -5.88 -5.62
CA ALA A 112 -1.39 -6.29 -5.16
C ALA A 112 -2.20 -6.97 -6.26
N SER A 113 -1.56 -7.37 -7.36
CA SER A 113 -2.22 -7.99 -8.52
C SER A 113 -3.00 -9.25 -8.16
N CYS A 114 -2.45 -10.13 -7.31
CA CYS A 114 -3.14 -11.35 -6.92
C CYS A 114 -4.33 -11.08 -6.00
N LEU A 115 -4.23 -10.09 -5.10
CA LEU A 115 -5.38 -9.66 -4.30
C LEU A 115 -6.47 -9.04 -5.19
N ALA A 116 -6.09 -8.17 -6.12
CA ALA A 116 -7.01 -7.55 -7.07
C ALA A 116 -7.73 -8.61 -7.95
N ALA A 117 -7.02 -9.66 -8.36
CA ALA A 117 -7.59 -10.73 -9.18
C ALA A 117 -8.48 -11.70 -8.39
N ALA A 118 -8.15 -11.95 -7.11
CA ALA A 118 -8.83 -12.96 -6.30
C ALA A 118 -10.00 -12.39 -5.47
N SER A 119 -9.85 -11.20 -4.90
CA SER A 119 -10.84 -10.59 -4.01
C SER A 119 -10.60 -9.08 -3.84
N GLU A 120 -11.36 -8.28 -4.58
CA GLU A 120 -11.40 -6.81 -4.42
C GLU A 120 -11.82 -6.40 -3.00
N SER A 121 -12.77 -7.12 -2.39
CA SER A 121 -13.18 -6.85 -1.01
C SER A 121 -12.03 -6.99 -0.04
N LEU A 122 -11.17 -8.01 -0.20
CA LEU A 122 -10.00 -8.18 0.65
C LEU A 122 -8.96 -7.10 0.36
N LEU A 123 -8.72 -6.78 -0.92
CA LEU A 123 -7.82 -5.70 -1.32
C LEU A 123 -8.18 -4.38 -0.63
N HIS A 124 -9.47 -4.03 -0.60
CA HIS A 124 -9.97 -2.78 -0.05
C HIS A 124 -9.84 -2.64 1.47
N GLU A 125 -9.67 -3.75 2.20
CA GLU A 125 -9.42 -3.73 3.65
C GLU A 125 -7.94 -3.47 3.99
N VAL A 126 -7.02 -3.78 3.05
CA VAL A 126 -5.58 -3.73 3.34
C VAL A 126 -5.06 -2.33 3.66
N PRO A 127 -5.47 -1.24 2.97
CA PRO A 127 -5.00 0.11 3.28
C PRO A 127 -5.19 0.50 4.76
N VAL A 128 -6.32 0.16 5.37
CA VAL A 128 -6.58 0.42 6.79
C VAL A 128 -5.61 -0.33 7.70
N LEU A 129 -5.25 -1.56 7.35
CA LEU A 129 -4.32 -2.39 8.12
C LEU A 129 -2.88 -1.88 8.02
N ILE A 130 -2.45 -1.44 6.85
CA ILE A 130 -1.05 -1.09 6.60
C ILE A 130 -0.71 0.38 6.88
N SER A 131 -1.70 1.28 6.96
CA SER A 131 -1.48 2.72 7.16
C SER A 131 -0.76 3.05 8.47
N THR A 132 -0.98 2.27 9.52
CA THR A 132 -0.33 2.42 10.84
C THR A 132 0.82 1.43 11.05
N THR A 133 1.05 0.52 10.11
CA THR A 133 2.13 -0.47 10.21
C THR A 133 3.48 0.18 9.85
N PRO A 134 4.55 -0.09 10.61
CA PRO A 134 5.90 0.37 10.25
C PRO A 134 6.33 -0.14 8.87
N LEU A 135 6.80 0.76 8.00
CA LEU A 135 7.21 0.39 6.63
C LEU A 135 8.30 -0.68 6.61
N GLY A 136 9.28 -0.58 7.52
CA GLY A 136 10.34 -1.58 7.62
C GLY A 136 9.82 -2.98 7.87
N SER A 137 8.77 -3.12 8.70
CA SER A 137 8.12 -4.42 8.96
C SER A 137 7.41 -4.94 7.72
N LEU A 138 6.69 -4.09 6.98
CA LEU A 138 6.04 -4.49 5.72
C LEU A 138 7.05 -4.89 4.66
N ALA A 139 8.12 -4.11 4.49
CA ALA A 139 9.19 -4.39 3.54
C ALA A 139 9.90 -5.71 3.88
N PHE A 140 10.19 -5.94 5.16
CA PHE A 140 10.78 -7.20 5.64
C PHE A 140 9.85 -8.39 5.39
N MET A 141 8.56 -8.26 5.72
CA MET A 141 7.57 -9.32 5.48
C MET A 141 7.40 -9.62 3.98
N ALA A 142 7.35 -8.59 3.14
CA ALA A 142 7.28 -8.74 1.69
C ALA A 142 8.51 -9.48 1.15
N ALA A 143 9.71 -9.13 1.62
CA ALA A 143 10.94 -9.82 1.24
C ALA A 143 10.96 -11.28 1.70
N LEU A 144 10.51 -11.56 2.93
CA LEU A 144 10.46 -12.91 3.48
C LEU A 144 9.44 -13.79 2.73
N VAL A 145 8.26 -13.25 2.42
CA VAL A 145 7.22 -13.96 1.65
C VAL A 145 7.67 -14.19 0.22
N ALA A 146 8.30 -13.21 -0.43
CA ALA A 146 8.84 -13.37 -1.77
C ALA A 146 9.91 -14.48 -1.83
N GLN A 147 10.81 -14.55 -0.84
CA GLN A 147 11.82 -15.62 -0.78
C GLN A 147 11.22 -16.99 -0.44
N GLY A 148 10.18 -17.02 0.38
CA GLY A 148 9.54 -18.25 0.83
C GLY A 148 8.63 -18.88 -0.20
N THR A 149 8.13 -18.12 -1.20
CA THR A 149 7.11 -18.55 -2.16
C THR A 149 7.62 -18.44 -3.60
N ARG A 150 6.82 -18.86 -4.59
CA ARG A 150 7.13 -18.67 -6.01
C ARG A 150 6.72 -17.27 -6.51
N SER A 151 6.88 -16.26 -5.67
CA SER A 151 6.56 -14.88 -5.99
C SER A 151 7.83 -14.14 -6.40
N THR A 152 7.75 -13.32 -7.43
CA THR A 152 8.82 -12.34 -7.73
C THR A 152 8.75 -11.17 -6.74
N ASN A 153 9.63 -10.18 -6.90
CA ASN A 153 9.69 -8.97 -6.09
C ASN A 153 8.29 -8.42 -5.72
N LEU A 154 7.87 -8.62 -4.47
CA LEU A 154 6.59 -8.10 -3.97
C LEU A 154 6.66 -6.59 -3.70
N ILE A 155 7.85 -6.01 -3.64
CA ILE A 155 8.07 -4.56 -3.73
C ILE A 155 8.37 -4.26 -5.18
N ILE A 156 7.45 -3.58 -5.84
CA ILE A 156 7.51 -3.33 -7.29
C ILE A 156 7.94 -1.92 -7.64
N GLY A 157 8.07 -1.04 -6.64
CA GLY A 157 8.49 0.32 -6.90
C GLY A 157 8.33 1.29 -5.75
N GLU A 158 8.39 2.57 -6.08
CA GLU A 158 8.20 3.68 -5.16
C GLU A 158 7.42 4.84 -5.78
N HIS A 159 6.87 5.66 -4.90
CA HIS A 159 6.25 6.92 -5.20
C HIS A 159 7.02 8.04 -4.49
N TYR A 160 7.31 9.13 -5.20
CA TYR A 160 7.95 10.33 -4.65
C TYR A 160 7.56 11.58 -5.45
N PHE A 161 8.02 12.76 -5.03
CA PHE A 161 7.88 14.01 -5.79
C PHE A 161 9.25 14.43 -6.33
N ASN A 162 9.34 14.74 -7.61
CA ASN A 162 10.58 15.20 -8.23
C ASN A 162 10.88 16.68 -7.92
N GLY A 163 12.02 17.19 -8.40
CA GLY A 163 12.43 18.59 -8.17
C GLY A 163 11.50 19.64 -8.79
N GLN A 164 10.57 19.24 -9.66
CA GLN A 164 9.53 20.08 -10.25
C GLN A 164 8.21 20.03 -9.48
N GLY A 165 8.14 19.22 -8.41
CA GLY A 165 6.92 19.00 -7.63
C GLY A 165 5.92 18.06 -8.30
N ASP A 166 6.33 17.30 -9.31
CA ASP A 166 5.46 16.32 -9.94
C ASP A 166 5.47 15.00 -9.15
N PRO A 167 4.30 14.39 -8.88
CA PRO A 167 4.22 13.04 -8.34
C PRO A 167 4.74 12.03 -9.37
N VAL A 168 5.78 11.30 -8.99
CA VAL A 168 6.43 10.23 -9.77
C VAL A 168 6.10 8.88 -9.16
N PHE A 169 5.81 7.92 -10.01
CA PHE A 169 5.71 6.50 -9.68
C PHE A 169 6.75 5.76 -10.52
N ASP A 170 7.71 5.14 -9.85
CA ASP A 170 8.76 4.34 -10.47
C ASP A 170 8.46 2.87 -10.15
N LEU A 171 8.10 2.09 -11.16
CA LEU A 171 7.81 0.66 -11.07
C LEU A 171 8.93 -0.20 -11.68
N SER A 172 10.16 0.31 -11.75
CA SER A 172 11.31 -0.39 -12.35
C SER A 172 11.63 -1.73 -11.67
N LEU A 173 11.19 -1.95 -10.43
CA LEU A 173 11.36 -3.22 -9.72
C LEU A 173 10.32 -4.29 -10.11
N SER A 174 9.31 -3.94 -10.91
CA SER A 174 8.27 -4.85 -11.41
C SER A 174 8.72 -5.77 -12.56
N GLY A 175 9.90 -5.52 -13.13
CA GLY A 175 10.45 -6.26 -14.28
C GLY A 175 10.59 -5.37 -15.51
N PRO A 176 9.50 -4.87 -16.12
CA PRO A 176 9.56 -3.81 -17.12
C PRO A 176 10.00 -2.49 -16.50
N ASP A 177 10.77 -1.68 -17.26
CA ASP A 177 11.14 -0.32 -16.86
C ASP A 177 9.94 0.65 -17.03
N SER A 178 8.92 0.49 -16.19
CA SER A 178 7.69 1.30 -16.22
C SER A 178 7.78 2.41 -15.19
N TRP A 179 7.55 3.66 -15.60
CA TRP A 179 7.50 4.79 -14.67
C TRP A 179 6.67 5.95 -15.23
N ILE A 180 6.15 6.80 -14.35
CA ILE A 180 5.35 7.96 -14.75
C ILE A 180 5.50 9.12 -13.77
N ALA A 181 5.84 10.28 -14.29
CA ALA A 181 5.61 11.58 -13.68
C ALA A 181 4.22 12.09 -14.10
N THR A 182 3.43 12.52 -13.13
CA THR A 182 2.00 12.78 -13.31
C THR A 182 1.62 14.22 -12.99
N THR A 183 0.39 14.58 -13.32
CA THR A 183 -0.28 15.78 -12.81
C THR A 183 -1.70 15.45 -12.37
N LYS A 184 -2.20 16.15 -11.35
CA LYS A 184 -3.55 15.94 -10.84
C LYS A 184 -4.60 16.36 -11.88
N LYS A 185 -5.49 15.43 -12.23
CA LYS A 185 -6.60 15.66 -13.18
C LYS A 185 -7.96 15.78 -12.48
N ALA A 186 -8.19 14.95 -11.46
CA ALA A 186 -9.41 15.01 -10.65
C ALA A 186 -9.13 14.59 -9.21
N ALA A 187 -9.97 15.05 -8.29
CA ALA A 187 -9.98 14.60 -6.91
C ALA A 187 -11.41 14.53 -6.39
N VAL A 188 -11.68 13.53 -5.56
CA VAL A 188 -12.94 13.39 -4.84
C VAL A 188 -12.65 13.00 -3.38
N PRO A 189 -13.46 13.42 -2.41
CA PRO A 189 -13.29 12.98 -1.03
C PRO A 189 -13.33 11.45 -0.93
N ALA A 190 -12.52 10.88 -0.04
CA ALA A 190 -12.57 9.45 0.25
C ALA A 190 -13.95 9.06 0.82
N PRO A 191 -14.47 7.85 0.51
CA PRO A 191 -15.67 7.32 1.15
C PRO A 191 -15.45 7.16 2.66
N ASN A 192 -16.46 7.49 3.47
CA ASN A 192 -16.44 7.31 4.94
C ASN A 192 -15.56 8.26 5.78
N SER A 193 -15.65 9.57 5.57
CA SER A 193 -15.47 10.51 6.69
C SER A 193 -16.70 10.47 7.63
N THR A 194 -16.97 9.33 8.27
CA THR A 194 -18.07 9.16 9.25
C THR A 194 -17.82 9.90 10.57
N LEU A 195 -16.61 10.43 10.79
CA LEU A 195 -16.18 11.11 12.02
C LEU A 195 -16.07 12.64 11.91
N GLY A 196 -16.63 13.26 10.86
CA GLY A 196 -16.72 14.72 10.74
C GLY A 196 -15.39 15.45 10.47
N THR A 197 -14.25 14.75 10.54
CA THR A 197 -12.94 15.20 10.04
C THR A 197 -12.41 14.13 9.07
N PRO A 198 -12.11 14.47 7.80
CA PRO A 198 -11.48 13.53 6.91
C PRO A 198 -10.08 13.25 7.45
N ILE A 199 -9.83 12.00 7.82
CA ILE A 199 -8.49 11.52 8.17
C ILE A 199 -7.80 10.91 6.94
N ASP A 200 -8.58 10.51 5.93
CA ASP A 200 -8.08 9.88 4.72
C ASP A 200 -7.92 10.90 3.60
N VAL A 201 -6.76 10.89 2.95
CA VAL A 201 -6.52 11.77 1.82
C VAL A 201 -7.51 11.54 0.67
N PRO A 202 -7.82 12.57 -0.14
CA PRO A 202 -8.72 12.42 -1.27
C PRO A 202 -8.28 11.35 -2.27
N TRP A 203 -9.25 10.71 -2.91
CA TRP A 203 -8.99 9.87 -4.07
C TRP A 203 -8.63 10.74 -5.27
N LEU A 204 -7.67 10.30 -6.09
CA LEU A 204 -7.12 11.09 -7.19
C LEU A 204 -7.16 10.32 -8.51
N LYS A 205 -7.46 11.05 -9.59
CA LYS A 205 -7.03 10.69 -10.94
C LYS A 205 -5.82 11.54 -11.30
N LEU A 206 -4.73 10.88 -11.65
CA LEU A 206 -3.47 11.49 -12.09
C LEU A 206 -3.25 11.13 -13.55
N GLY A 207 -2.87 12.12 -14.36
CA GLY A 207 -2.63 11.94 -15.79
C GLY A 207 -1.18 12.14 -16.17
N TYR A 208 -0.80 11.62 -17.33
CA TYR A 208 0.53 11.68 -17.90
C TYR A 208 1.11 13.11 -17.98
N LYS A 209 2.37 13.23 -17.59
CA LYS A 209 3.23 14.38 -17.90
C LYS A 209 4.49 13.92 -18.63
N LYS A 210 5.12 12.85 -18.13
CA LYS A 210 6.29 12.19 -18.71
C LYS A 210 6.37 10.77 -18.15
N GLY A 211 6.86 9.81 -18.91
CA GLY A 211 6.96 8.44 -18.44
C GLY A 211 7.17 7.44 -19.56
N HIS A 212 7.23 6.17 -19.18
CA HIS A 212 7.36 5.02 -20.06
C HIS A 212 6.36 3.93 -19.63
N ASN A 213 5.64 3.36 -20.59
CA ASN A 213 4.62 2.30 -20.43
C ASN A 213 3.38 2.62 -19.56
N LEU A 214 3.23 3.86 -19.10
CA LEU A 214 2.14 4.29 -18.22
C LEU A 214 1.62 5.66 -18.65
N GLU A 215 0.31 5.85 -18.53
CA GLU A 215 -0.42 7.06 -18.92
C GLU A 215 -1.34 7.63 -17.83
N GLU A 216 -1.96 6.78 -17.00
CA GLU A 216 -2.86 7.23 -15.93
C GLU A 216 -2.61 6.45 -14.63
N VAL A 217 -2.73 7.15 -13.50
CA VAL A 217 -2.63 6.56 -12.16
C VAL A 217 -3.84 6.99 -11.34
N TYR A 218 -4.45 6.02 -10.67
CA TYR A 218 -5.54 6.27 -9.74
C TYR A 218 -5.07 5.97 -8.33
N ARG A 219 -5.28 6.91 -7.40
CA ARG A 219 -5.14 6.68 -5.97
C ARG A 219 -6.55 6.53 -5.39
N VAL A 220 -6.88 5.34 -4.91
CA VAL A 220 -8.19 5.00 -4.35
C VAL A 220 -8.02 4.23 -3.04
N VAL A 221 -9.11 4.03 -2.32
CA VAL A 221 -9.16 3.30 -1.04
C VAL A 221 -8.04 3.73 -0.10
N THR A 222 -8.05 5.02 0.20
CA THR A 222 -7.05 5.70 1.03
C THR A 222 -7.35 5.49 2.51
N SER A 223 -6.31 5.30 3.31
CA SER A 223 -6.38 5.33 4.78
C SER A 223 -5.32 6.29 5.33
N LEU A 224 -5.75 7.19 6.20
CA LEU A 224 -4.98 8.27 6.80
C LEU A 224 -4.37 9.24 5.78
N GLY A 225 -3.43 10.06 6.25
CA GLY A 225 -2.65 10.99 5.45
C GLY A 225 -3.15 12.43 5.44
N ASP A 226 -4.37 12.72 5.85
CA ASP A 226 -4.82 14.12 5.92
C ASP A 226 -4.08 14.89 7.03
N PRO A 227 -3.78 16.18 6.81
CA PRO A 227 -3.07 16.97 7.80
C PRO A 227 -4.00 17.41 8.94
N PRO A 228 -3.43 17.86 10.08
CA PRO A 228 -4.18 18.59 11.09
C PRO A 228 -4.96 19.77 10.47
N SER A 229 -6.09 20.13 11.08
CA SER A 229 -6.95 21.21 10.58
C SER A 229 -6.28 22.58 10.63
N THR A 230 -5.30 22.78 11.53
CA THR A 230 -4.49 24.00 11.63
C THR A 230 -3.04 23.69 12.00
N CYS A 231 -2.17 24.67 11.79
CA CYS A 231 -0.75 24.66 12.16
C CYS A 231 -0.50 24.96 13.64
N ALA A 232 -1.53 25.27 14.43
CA ALA A 232 -1.39 25.59 15.85
C ALA A 232 -0.76 24.39 16.61
N GLY A 233 0.37 24.63 17.26
CA GLY A 233 1.11 23.61 18.00
C GLY A 233 1.72 22.51 17.15
N GLN A 234 1.74 22.66 15.82
CA GLN A 234 2.35 21.70 14.90
C GLN A 234 3.80 22.05 14.63
N ASN A 235 4.60 21.03 14.30
CA ASN A 235 5.95 21.24 13.78
C ASN A 235 5.91 21.94 12.41
N ALA A 236 7.00 22.61 12.04
CA ALA A 236 7.13 23.25 10.73
C ALA A 236 7.03 22.24 9.57
N THR A 237 7.41 20.98 9.81
CA THR A 237 7.22 19.86 8.89
C THR A 237 6.37 18.79 9.57
N ILE A 238 5.37 18.29 8.85
CA ILE A 238 4.43 17.29 9.32
C ILE A 238 4.50 16.11 8.35
N LEU A 239 4.73 14.92 8.90
CA LEU A 239 4.70 13.66 8.14
C LEU A 239 3.54 12.83 8.68
N VAL A 240 2.53 12.62 7.85
CA VAL A 240 1.34 11.84 8.21
C VAL A 240 1.43 10.48 7.53
N PRO A 241 1.52 9.36 8.26
CA PRO A 241 1.45 8.03 7.68
C PRO A 241 0.16 7.86 6.86
N TYR A 242 0.27 7.19 5.72
CA TYR A 242 -0.88 6.87 4.90
C TYR A 242 -0.68 5.56 4.15
N ALA A 243 -1.80 5.01 3.71
CA ALA A 243 -1.83 3.94 2.73
C ALA A 243 -2.91 4.18 1.68
N ALA A 244 -2.74 3.58 0.51
CA ALA A 244 -3.73 3.63 -0.57
C ALA A 244 -3.53 2.48 -1.55
N GLU A 245 -4.56 2.22 -2.34
CA GLU A 245 -4.41 1.47 -3.58
C GLU A 245 -4.01 2.40 -4.73
N TYR A 246 -3.12 1.90 -5.59
CA TYR A 246 -2.71 2.53 -6.82
C TYR A 246 -3.00 1.62 -8.02
N TRP A 247 -3.72 2.16 -8.99
CA TRP A 247 -4.07 1.46 -10.22
C TRP A 247 -3.45 2.19 -11.40
N PHE A 248 -2.65 1.47 -12.18
CA PHE A 248 -1.79 2.02 -13.21
C PHE A 248 -2.22 1.56 -14.60
N TYR A 249 -2.45 2.51 -15.50
CA TYR A 249 -2.94 2.27 -16.84
C TYR A 249 -1.93 2.74 -17.91
N GLY A 250 -1.87 2.03 -19.03
CA GLY A 250 -1.04 2.34 -20.21
C GLY A 250 -1.23 1.33 -21.34
#